data_AF-A0A3D6DFF9-F1
#
_entry.id   AF-A0A3D6DFF9-F1
#
_cell.length_a   1.000
_cell.length_b   1.000
_cell.length_c   1.000
_cell.angle_alpha   90.00
_cell.angle_beta   90.00
_cell.angle_gamma   90.00
#
_symmetry.space_group_name_H-M   'P 1'
#
loop_
_entity.id
_entity.type
_entity.pdbx_description
1 polymer ?
#
loop_
_entity_poly.entity_id
_entity_poly.type
_entity_poly.pdbx_seq_one_letter_code
_entity_poly.pdbx_strand_id
1 'polypeptide(L)' 'AAALFATLMRVADSHDPSAACSEAAQSLESLGFDVEYLTVAQGDSLETKWVSGKMRVFAAVRLGGVRLIDNVACRQ' A
#
# COMPACT_ATOMS: atom_id res chain seq x y z
N ALA A 1 -5.44 -6.20 11.23
CA ALA A 1 -4.70 -4.92 11.31
C ALA A 1 -3.19 -5.12 11.15
N ALA A 2 -2.52 -5.96 11.96
CA ALA A 2 -1.07 -6.17 11.87
C ALA A 2 -0.57 -6.62 10.48
N ALA A 3 -1.31 -7.51 9.79
CA ALA A 3 -0.94 -7.97 8.45
C ALA A 3 -1.01 -6.87 7.37
N LEU A 4 -2.00 -5.96 7.46
CA LEU A 4 -2.12 -4.82 6.54
C LEU A 4 -0.91 -3.90 6.66
N PHE A 5 -0.60 -3.49 7.90
CA PHE A 5 0.55 -2.63 8.17
C PHE A 5 1.88 -3.28 7.74
N ALA A 6 2.09 -4.57 8.06
CA ALA A 6 3.30 -5.28 7.66
C ALA A 6 3.47 -5.35 6.13
N THR A 7 2.37 -5.55 5.39
CA THR A 7 2.39 -5.51 3.92
C THR A 7 2.70 -4.12 3.38
N LEU A 8 2.10 -3.08 3.94
CA LEU A 8 2.40 -1.69 3.57
C LEU A 8 3.88 -1.34 3.77
N MET A 9 4.46 -1.72 4.91
CA MET A 9 5.88 -1.52 5.18
C MET A 9 6.78 -2.26 4.18
N ARG A 10 6.43 -3.49 3.82
CA ARG A 10 7.18 -4.26 2.82
C ARG A 10 7.19 -3.59 1.45
N VAL A 11 6.06 -3.03 1.03
CA VAL A 11 5.96 -2.26 -0.23
C VAL A 11 6.78 -0.98 -0.13
N ALA A 12 6.67 -0.26 0.98
CA ALA A 12 7.36 1.02 1.21
C ALA A 12 8.89 0.90 1.29
N ASP A 13 9.39 -0.27 1.73
CA ASP A 13 10.81 -0.60 1.85
C ASP A 13 11.36 -1.30 0.58
N SER A 14 10.54 -1.58 -0.44
CA SER A 14 10.98 -2.29 -1.63
C SER A 14 11.82 -1.41 -2.58
N HIS A 15 12.51 -2.02 -3.55
CA HIS A 15 13.27 -1.29 -4.56
C HIS A 15 12.37 -0.57 -5.59
N ASP A 16 11.18 -1.11 -5.85
CA ASP A 16 10.16 -0.47 -6.70
C ASP A 16 8.79 -0.64 -6.02
N PRO A 17 8.39 0.32 -5.17
CA PRO A 17 7.13 0.25 -4.43
C PRO A 17 5.91 0.13 -5.36
N SER A 18 5.95 0.78 -6.53
CA SER A 18 4.86 0.72 -7.49
C SER A 18 4.71 -0.68 -8.08
N ALA A 19 5.82 -1.33 -8.46
CA ALA A 19 5.79 -2.70 -8.98
C ALA A 19 5.40 -3.72 -7.90
N ALA A 20 5.78 -3.49 -6.64
CA ALA A 20 5.49 -4.40 -5.53
C ALA A 20 4.00 -4.46 -5.12
N CYS A 21 3.19 -3.46 -5.51
CA CYS A 21 1.77 -3.39 -5.12
C CYS A 21 0.94 -4.59 -5.58
N SER A 22 1.18 -5.13 -6.79
CA SER A 22 0.37 -6.23 -7.33
C SER A 22 0.54 -7.52 -6.52
N GLU A 23 1.78 -7.90 -6.23
CA GLU A 23 2.07 -9.08 -5.39
C GLU A 23 1.58 -8.88 -3.95
N ALA A 24 1.76 -7.68 -3.41
CA ALA A 24 1.30 -7.34 -2.07
C ALA A 24 -0.22 -7.39 -1.92
N ALA A 25 -0.97 -6.98 -2.95
CA ALA A 25 -2.43 -7.10 -2.99
C ALA A 25 -2.87 -8.57 -2.97
N GLN A 26 -2.27 -9.41 -3.81
CA GLN A 26 -2.55 -10.86 -3.83
C GLN A 26 -2.25 -11.52 -2.48
N SER A 27 -1.17 -11.10 -1.81
CA SER A 27 -0.86 -11.58 -0.46
C SER A 27 -1.94 -11.20 0.54
N LEU A 28 -2.47 -9.98 0.51
CA LEU A 28 -3.59 -9.58 1.38
C LEU A 28 -4.86 -10.36 1.07
N GLU A 29 -5.17 -10.58 -0.21
CA GLU A 29 -6.32 -11.39 -0.63
C GLU A 29 -6.24 -12.82 -0.10
N SER A 30 -5.06 -13.45 -0.15
CA SER A 30 -4.84 -14.79 0.41
C SER A 30 -5.05 -14.87 1.93
N LEU A 31 -4.99 -13.73 2.63
CA LEU A 31 -5.23 -13.60 4.07
C LEU A 31 -6.69 -13.24 4.40
N GLY A 32 -7.57 -13.19 3.39
CA GLY A 32 -9.00 -12.91 3.55
C GLY A 32 -9.36 -11.43 3.53
N PHE A 33 -8.47 -10.55 3.09
CA PHE A 33 -8.82 -9.17 2.78
C PHE A 33 -9.45 -9.06 1.39
N ASP A 34 -10.38 -8.14 1.24
CA ASP A 34 -10.86 -7.68 -0.08
C ASP A 34 -10.20 -6.33 -0.38
N VAL A 35 -9.33 -6.27 -1.39
CA VAL A 35 -8.49 -5.11 -1.66
C VAL A 35 -9.17 -4.20 -2.68
N GLU A 36 -9.62 -3.01 -2.23
CA GLU A 36 -10.16 -2.00 -3.15
C GLU A 36 -9.04 -1.32 -3.94
N TYR A 37 -7.96 -0.96 -3.25
CA TYR A 37 -6.72 -0.51 -3.88
C TYR A 37 -5.52 -0.71 -2.96
N LEU A 38 -4.36 -0.91 -3.60
CA LEU A 38 -3.03 -0.78 -3.02
C LEU A 38 -2.15 -0.09 -4.08
N THR A 39 -1.73 1.14 -3.82
CA THR A 39 -1.06 1.99 -4.81
C THR A 39 0.00 2.89 -4.18
N VAL A 40 0.85 3.47 -5.02
CA VAL A 40 1.89 4.44 -4.62
C VAL A 40 1.64 5.76 -5.34
N ALA A 41 1.64 6.84 -4.58
CA ALA A 41 1.48 8.20 -5.10
C ALA A 41 2.24 9.21 -4.23
N GLN A 42 2.45 10.41 -4.75
CA GLN A 42 3.02 11.51 -3.98
C GLN A 42 2.05 11.95 -2.87
N GLY A 43 2.57 12.17 -1.67
CA GLY A 43 1.76 12.32 -0.45
C GLY A 43 0.86 13.57 -0.37
N ASP A 44 1.15 14.62 -1.16
CA ASP A 44 0.44 15.90 -1.15
C ASP A 44 -0.49 16.06 -2.38
N SER A 45 0.00 15.71 -3.57
CA SER A 45 -0.66 15.90 -4.86
C SER A 45 -1.38 14.66 -5.37
N LEU A 46 -1.07 13.48 -4.81
CA LEU A 46 -1.54 12.18 -5.29
C LEU A 46 -1.13 11.86 -6.73
N GLU A 47 -0.16 12.59 -7.29
CA GLU A 47 0.39 12.28 -8.60
C GLU A 47 1.22 11.00 -8.55
N THR A 48 1.21 10.26 -9.65
CA THR A 48 1.97 9.01 -9.81
C THR A 48 3.44 9.26 -10.18
N LYS A 49 3.80 10.51 -10.52
CA LYS A 49 5.17 10.89 -10.81
C LYS A 49 6.03 10.74 -9.54
N TRP A 50 7.13 10.02 -9.67
CA TRP A 50 8.04 9.78 -8.56
C TRP A 50 8.72 11.07 -8.06
N VAL A 51 8.65 11.30 -6.75
CA VAL A 51 9.34 12.39 -6.05
C VAL A 51 9.99 11.83 -4.80
N SER A 52 11.33 11.77 -4.78
CA SER A 52 12.10 11.20 -3.66
C SER A 52 11.72 11.84 -2.32
N GLY A 53 11.59 11.02 -1.29
CA GLY A 53 11.19 11.43 0.06
C GLY A 53 9.74 11.87 0.21
N LYS A 54 8.93 11.84 -0.85
CA LYS A 54 7.52 12.29 -0.81
C LYS A 54 6.50 11.22 -1.22
N MET A 55 6.95 10.04 -1.62
CA MET A 55 6.05 8.97 -2.02
C MET A 55 5.44 8.28 -0.80
N ARG A 56 4.18 7.84 -0.94
CA ARG A 56 3.45 7.07 0.06
C ARG A 56 2.76 5.88 -0.59
N VAL A 57 2.71 4.77 0.15
CA VAL A 57 1.85 3.62 -0.17
C VAL A 57 0.49 3.87 0.47
N PHE A 58 -0.58 3.74 -0.31
CA PHE A 58 -1.97 3.89 0.15
C PHE A 58 -2.72 2.57 -0.03
N ALA A 59 -3.51 2.19 0.97
CA ALA A 59 -4.39 1.03 0.88
C ALA A 59 -5.80 1.34 1.37
N ALA A 60 -6.77 0.75 0.67
CA ALA A 60 -8.11 0.53 1.18
C ALA A 60 -8.47 -0.94 1.01
N VAL A 61 -8.85 -1.57 2.11
CA VAL A 61 -9.21 -2.99 2.15
C VAL A 61 -10.45 -3.21 3.00
N ARG A 62 -11.12 -4.35 2.82
CA ARG A 62 -12.21 -4.80 3.68
C ARG A 62 -11.83 -6.10 4.37
N LEU A 63 -12.23 -6.23 5.63
CA LEU A 63 -12.11 -7.45 6.42
C LEU A 63 -13.39 -7.66 7.22
N GLY A 64 -14.13 -8.73 6.91
CA GLY A 64 -15.41 -9.02 7.59
C GLY A 64 -16.44 -7.89 7.47
N GLY A 65 -16.49 -7.21 6.32
CA GLY A 65 -17.41 -6.09 6.07
C GLY A 65 -16.94 -4.72 6.59
N VAL A 66 -15.89 -4.68 7.42
CA VAL A 66 -15.29 -3.42 7.90
C VAL A 66 -14.28 -2.92 6.88
N ARG A 67 -14.40 -1.65 6.48
CA ARG A 67 -13.45 -0.98 5.58
C ARG A 67 -12.32 -0.34 6.39
N LEU A 68 -11.08 -0.73 6.08
CA LEU A 68 -9.86 -0.23 6.68
C LEU A 68 -9.11 0.61 5.64
N ILE A 69 -8.60 1.76 6.05
CA ILE A 69 -7.68 2.58 5.25
C ILE A 69 -6.41 2.78 6.04
N ASP A 70 -5.28 2.76 5.34
CA ASP A 70 -3.98 3.06 5.94
C ASP A 70 -3.01 3.54 4.85
N ASN A 71 -1.96 4.23 5.26
CA ASN A 71 -0.89 4.69 4.36
C ASN A 71 0.43 4.87 5.11
N VAL A 72 1.55 4.61 4.42
CA VAL A 72 2.90 4.73 4.97
C VAL A 72 3.81 5.47 3.99
N ALA A 73 4.83 6.16 4.50
CA ALA A 73 5.84 6.81 3.66
C ALA A 73 6.81 5.77 3.07
N CYS A 74 7.14 5.90 1.78
CA CYS A 74 8.23 5.14 1.17
C CYS A 74 9.58 5.60 1.75
N ARG A 75 10.55 4.69 1.86
CA ARG A 75 11.89 5.01 2.43
C ARG A 75 12.95 5.39 1.40
N GLN A 76 12.55 5.65 0.16
CA GLN A 76 13.39 6.02 -0.98
C GLN A 76 13.42 7.52 -1.27
#